data_AF-A0A0D7NT13-F1
#
_entry.id   AF-A0A0D7NT13-F1
#
_cell.length_a   1.000
_cell.length_b   1.000
_cell.length_c   1.000
_cell.angle_alpha   90.00
_cell.angle_beta   90.00
_cell.angle_gamma   90.00
#
_symmetry.space_group_name_H-M   'P 1'
#
loop_
_entity.id
_entity.type
_entity.pdbx_description
1 polymer ?
#
loop_
_entity_poly.entity_id
_entity_poly.type
_entity_poly.pdbx_seq_one_letter_code
_entity_poly.pdbx_strand_id
1 'polypeptide(L)'
;MNGPQRPKRRHHHVWQNYLRPWTRDGDDRVFPSGTRVLAVQTDFYKLQRLTPQDLALLKVLFGQGRPSAVRTHGSLVAMLIGPFELAEPFRGSPNWPKIEAQLDEHASNVLEDYHASIESSFAPALERALAGDLGFYTDDAECITFLNFLCTQYMRTRGIKERTLELSPFLERVWNVMIHITATEAELR
;
A
#
# COMPACT_ATOMS: atom_id res chain seq x y z
N MET A 1 16.99 5.45 17.92
CA MET A 1 15.75 6.18 17.61
C MET A 1 16.05 7.12 16.46
N ASN A 2 15.53 6.86 15.27
CA ASN A 2 15.65 7.80 14.15
C ASN A 2 14.79 9.04 14.47
N GLY A 3 15.29 10.23 14.13
CA GLY A 3 14.57 11.49 14.35
C GLY A 3 13.23 11.55 13.59
N PRO A 4 12.37 12.52 13.91
CA PRO A 4 11.07 12.67 13.24
C PRO A 4 11.28 12.85 11.73
N GLN A 5 10.59 12.03 10.94
CA GLN A 5 10.56 12.16 9.49
C GLN A 5 9.51 13.20 9.09
N ARG A 6 9.68 13.82 7.93
CA ARG A 6 8.63 14.70 7.41
C ARG A 6 7.51 13.83 6.83
N PRO A 7 6.22 14.23 6.98
CA PRO A 7 5.11 13.55 6.32
C PRO A 7 5.32 13.48 4.80
N LYS A 8 5.26 12.27 4.26
CA LYS A 8 5.21 12.01 2.82
C LYS A 8 3.78 12.31 2.38
N ARG A 9 3.62 13.34 1.56
CA ARG A 9 2.30 13.80 1.12
C ARG A 9 2.04 13.46 -0.34
N ARG A 10 3.08 13.35 -1.17
CA ARG A 10 2.97 13.06 -2.61
C ARG A 10 3.12 11.57 -2.83
N HIS A 11 2.00 10.85 -2.86
CA HIS A 11 1.98 9.41 -3.01
C HIS A 11 1.86 9.00 -4.48
N HIS A 12 2.80 8.17 -4.94
CA HIS A 12 2.80 7.59 -6.28
C HIS A 12 1.96 6.32 -6.29
N HIS A 13 0.86 6.32 -7.05
CA HIS A 13 0.01 5.14 -7.18
C HIS A 13 0.39 4.19 -8.32
N VAL A 14 1.51 4.46 -8.99
CA VAL A 14 2.22 3.52 -9.86
C VAL A 14 3.72 3.71 -9.67
N TRP A 15 4.45 2.61 -9.52
CA TRP A 15 5.90 2.66 -9.29
C TRP A 15 6.67 3.25 -10.47
N GLN A 16 7.59 4.19 -10.22
CA GLN A 16 8.33 4.87 -11.29
C GLN A 16 9.25 3.95 -12.08
N ASN A 17 9.90 2.98 -11.43
CA ASN A 17 10.79 2.04 -12.15
C ASN A 17 9.97 1.09 -13.03
N TYR A 18 8.74 0.76 -12.63
CA TYR A 18 7.82 0.04 -13.50
C TYR A 18 7.43 0.87 -14.73
N LEU A 19 7.21 2.18 -14.57
CA LEU A 19 6.84 3.08 -15.67
C LEU A 19 8.00 3.43 -16.62
N ARG A 20 9.24 3.41 -16.13
CA ARG A 20 10.42 3.88 -16.88
C ARG A 20 10.62 3.18 -18.23
N PRO A 21 10.47 1.84 -18.38
CA PRO A 21 10.62 1.17 -19.67
C PRO A 21 9.54 1.55 -20.71
N TRP A 22 8.42 2.13 -20.26
CA TRP A 22 7.32 2.53 -21.14
C TRP A 22 7.51 3.93 -21.72
N THR A 23 8.55 4.66 -21.32
CA THR A 23 8.86 5.97 -21.90
C THR A 23 9.40 5.79 -23.32
N ARG A 24 8.74 6.40 -24.31
CA ARG A 24 9.21 6.54 -25.70
C ARG A 24 9.27 8.02 -26.08
N ASP A 25 10.11 8.36 -27.04
CA ASP A 25 10.17 9.70 -27.64
C ASP A 25 8.99 9.92 -28.65
N GLY A 26 7.90 10.58 -28.22
CA GLY A 26 6.78 11.22 -29.00
C GLY A 26 5.74 10.30 -29.71
N ASP A 27 4.44 10.61 -29.98
CA ASP A 27 3.44 11.69 -29.68
C ASP A 27 2.00 11.10 -29.96
N ASP A 28 0.80 11.66 -29.66
CA ASP A 28 0.16 12.87 -30.27
C ASP A 28 -0.91 13.59 -29.39
N ARG A 29 -1.00 13.27 -28.10
CA ARG A 29 -1.40 14.21 -27.03
C ARG A 29 -0.64 13.82 -25.77
N VAL A 30 0.68 13.80 -25.90
CA VAL A 30 1.60 13.51 -24.80
C VAL A 30 2.11 14.85 -24.30
N PHE A 31 1.80 15.20 -23.05
CA PHE A 31 2.42 16.36 -22.43
C PHE A 31 3.76 15.94 -21.81
N PRO A 32 4.84 16.73 -21.99
CA PRO A 32 6.12 16.43 -21.38
C PRO A 32 5.97 16.41 -19.87
N SER A 33 6.09 15.22 -19.29
CA SER A 33 6.04 15.03 -17.86
C SER A 33 7.02 13.94 -17.44
N GLY A 34 7.82 14.24 -16.42
CA GLY A 34 8.61 13.19 -15.77
C GLY A 34 7.69 12.23 -15.02
N THR A 35 8.12 10.98 -14.84
CA THR A 35 7.43 9.99 -13.99
C THR A 35 7.16 10.49 -12.57
N ARG A 36 7.92 11.50 -12.12
CA ARG A 36 7.75 12.18 -10.83
C ARG A 36 6.42 12.91 -10.64
N VAL A 37 5.70 13.25 -11.71
CA VAL A 37 4.38 13.93 -11.62
C VAL A 37 3.24 13.06 -12.13
N LEU A 38 3.55 11.93 -12.78
CA LEU A 38 2.55 10.96 -13.25
C LEU A 38 2.10 10.06 -12.10
N ALA A 39 0.81 9.74 -12.09
CA ALA A 39 0.20 8.87 -11.08
C ALA A 39 0.48 9.33 -9.63
N VAL A 40 0.55 10.64 -9.38
CA VAL A 40 0.74 11.19 -8.03
C VAL A 40 -0.55 11.79 -7.52
N GLN A 41 -0.87 11.53 -6.26
CA GLN A 41 -1.94 12.23 -5.57
C GLN A 41 -1.54 12.53 -4.13
N THR A 42 -1.95 13.71 -3.64
CA THR A 42 -1.72 14.09 -2.26
C THR A 42 -2.48 13.17 -1.32
N ASP A 43 -1.80 12.61 -0.31
CA ASP A 43 -2.37 11.78 0.76
C ASP A 43 -3.14 10.55 0.29
N PHE A 44 -2.86 10.05 -0.92
CA PHE A 44 -3.61 8.93 -1.50
C PHE A 44 -3.58 7.68 -0.60
N TYR A 45 -2.40 7.34 -0.09
CA TYR A 45 -2.18 6.26 0.88
C TYR A 45 -2.22 6.69 2.34
N LYS A 46 -2.63 7.93 2.64
CA LYS A 46 -2.72 8.35 4.04
C LYS A 46 -3.71 7.45 4.78
N LEU A 47 -3.22 6.79 5.81
CA LEU A 47 -3.98 5.85 6.60
C LEU A 47 -5.07 6.61 7.37
N GLN A 48 -6.30 6.13 7.25
CA GLN A 48 -7.42 6.67 8.00
C GLN A 48 -7.41 6.07 9.40
N ARG A 49 -7.78 6.87 10.42
CA ARG A 49 -8.08 6.31 11.74
C ARG A 49 -9.27 5.37 11.57
N LEU A 50 -9.12 4.11 11.95
CA LEU A 50 -10.18 3.11 11.85
C LEU A 50 -11.07 3.14 13.10
N THR A 51 -12.37 2.94 12.90
CA THR A 51 -13.33 2.74 14.00
C THR A 51 -13.41 1.26 14.38
N PRO A 52 -14.00 0.93 15.54
CA PRO A 52 -14.29 -0.46 15.88
C PRO A 52 -15.09 -1.20 14.80
N GLN A 53 -16.01 -0.52 14.10
CA GLN A 53 -16.78 -1.08 12.99
C GLN A 53 -15.90 -1.43 11.79
N ASP A 54 -14.93 -0.58 11.45
CA ASP A 54 -13.97 -0.87 10.37
C ASP A 54 -13.10 -2.10 10.70
N LEU A 55 -12.64 -2.20 11.95
CA LEU A 55 -11.85 -3.34 12.41
C LEU A 55 -12.68 -4.64 12.42
N ALA A 56 -13.97 -4.54 12.77
CA ALA A 56 -14.89 -5.67 12.67
C ALA A 56 -15.12 -6.08 11.21
N LEU A 57 -15.29 -5.11 10.30
CA LEU A 57 -15.42 -5.36 8.87
C LEU A 57 -14.18 -6.05 8.31
N LEU A 58 -12.99 -5.55 8.63
CA LEU A 58 -11.72 -6.17 8.27
C LEU A 58 -11.67 -7.64 8.73
N LYS A 59 -11.99 -7.91 10.00
CA LYS A 59 -12.05 -9.28 10.53
C LYS A 59 -13.05 -10.17 9.78
N VAL A 60 -14.20 -9.66 9.35
CA VAL A 60 -15.16 -10.42 8.55
C VAL A 60 -14.59 -10.74 7.16
N LEU A 61 -13.97 -9.74 6.50
CA LEU A 61 -13.48 -9.87 5.13
C LEU A 61 -12.36 -10.90 4.98
N PHE A 62 -11.44 -11.00 5.95
CA PHE A 62 -10.29 -11.91 5.84
C PHE A 62 -10.20 -12.97 6.94
N GLY A 63 -11.07 -12.95 7.95
CA GLY A 63 -11.02 -13.88 9.07
C GLY A 63 -11.41 -15.32 8.72
N GLN A 64 -11.93 -15.55 7.52
CA GLN A 64 -12.30 -16.87 7.00
C GLN A 64 -11.21 -17.50 6.12
N GLY A 65 -10.07 -16.81 5.94
CA GLY A 65 -8.94 -17.32 5.14
C GLY A 65 -8.18 -18.46 5.84
N ARG A 66 -7.12 -18.94 5.18
CA ARG A 66 -6.21 -19.95 5.79
C ARG A 66 -5.61 -19.40 7.09
N PRO A 67 -5.37 -20.22 8.14
CA PRO A 67 -4.85 -19.73 9.41
C PRO A 67 -3.55 -18.92 9.31
N SER A 68 -2.67 -19.27 8.38
CA SER A 68 -1.45 -18.51 8.09
C SER A 68 -1.76 -17.11 7.52
N ALA A 69 -2.64 -17.03 6.52
CA ALA A 69 -3.07 -15.76 5.92
C ALA A 69 -3.76 -14.86 6.95
N VAL A 70 -4.67 -15.41 7.75
CA VAL A 70 -5.35 -14.67 8.85
C VAL A 70 -4.34 -14.08 9.83
N ARG A 71 -3.30 -14.83 10.22
CA ARG A 71 -2.23 -14.34 11.11
C ARG A 71 -1.41 -13.23 10.44
N THR A 72 -1.05 -13.39 9.17
CA THR A 72 -0.30 -12.37 8.41
C THR A 72 -1.12 -11.08 8.30
N HIS A 73 -2.41 -11.17 7.94
CA HIS A 73 -3.32 -10.03 7.88
C HIS A 73 -3.52 -9.37 9.23
N GLY A 74 -3.69 -10.15 10.30
CA GLY A 74 -3.77 -9.63 11.67
C GLY A 74 -2.51 -8.86 12.07
N SER A 75 -1.33 -9.38 11.71
CA SER A 75 -0.04 -8.72 11.98
C SER A 75 0.11 -7.42 11.19
N LEU A 76 -0.31 -7.40 9.93
CA LEU A 76 -0.34 -6.19 9.11
C LEU A 76 -1.26 -5.12 9.71
N VAL A 77 -2.49 -5.50 10.07
CA VAL A 77 -3.45 -4.56 10.69
C VAL A 77 -2.90 -4.02 12.01
N ALA A 78 -2.30 -4.86 12.85
CA ALA A 78 -1.70 -4.43 14.10
C ALA A 78 -0.53 -3.46 13.88
N MET A 79 0.32 -3.69 12.87
CA MET A 79 1.41 -2.78 12.52
C MET A 79 0.90 -1.41 12.06
N LEU A 80 -0.15 -1.39 11.22
CA LEU A 80 -0.73 -0.17 10.68
C LEU A 80 -1.50 0.63 11.75
N ILE A 81 -2.33 -0.05 12.55
CA ILE A 81 -3.31 0.57 13.43
C ILE A 81 -2.85 0.69 14.88
N GLY A 82 -1.95 -0.18 15.32
CA GLY A 82 -1.46 -0.25 16.70
C GLY A 82 -1.01 1.09 17.29
N PRO A 83 -0.27 1.96 16.56
CA PRO A 83 0.09 3.27 17.06
C PRO A 83 -1.10 4.15 17.46
N PHE A 84 -2.22 4.10 16.74
CA PHE A 84 -3.43 4.85 17.09
C PHE A 84 -4.10 4.29 18.34
N GLU A 85 -4.17 2.96 18.47
CA GLU A 85 -4.76 2.30 19.65
C GLU A 85 -3.94 2.57 20.91
N LEU A 86 -2.61 2.51 20.80
CA LEU A 86 -1.69 2.80 21.92
C LEU A 86 -1.76 4.25 22.37
N ALA A 87 -2.07 5.18 21.46
CA ALA A 87 -2.16 6.60 21.77
C ALA A 87 -3.51 7.00 22.40
N GLU A 88 -4.58 6.23 22.18
CA GLU A 88 -5.94 6.59 22.59
C GLU A 88 -6.08 6.90 24.10
N PRO A 89 -5.45 6.16 25.03
CA PRO A 89 -5.51 6.47 26.47
C PRO A 89 -4.90 7.81 26.85
N PHE A 90 -4.05 8.40 26.00
CA PHE A 90 -3.41 9.70 26.23
C PHE A 90 -4.21 10.89 25.66
N ARG A 91 -5.38 10.62 25.06
CA ARG A 91 -6.26 11.67 24.52
C ARG A 91 -6.65 12.65 25.62
N GLY A 92 -6.47 13.94 25.36
CA GLY A 92 -6.73 15.01 26.33
C GLY A 92 -5.59 15.29 27.32
N SER A 93 -4.49 14.53 27.28
CA SER A 93 -3.30 14.86 28.05
C SER A 93 -2.60 16.12 27.51
N PRO A 94 -1.78 16.82 28.31
CA PRO A 94 -0.97 17.95 27.85
C PRO A 94 -0.04 17.62 26.67
N ASN A 95 0.34 16.34 26.53
CA ASN A 95 1.19 15.86 25.46
C ASN A 95 0.42 15.48 24.18
N TRP A 96 -0.91 15.51 24.20
CA TRP A 96 -1.75 15.10 23.08
C TRP A 96 -1.38 15.78 21.75
N PRO A 97 -1.13 17.11 21.67
CA PRO A 97 -0.75 17.74 20.41
C PRO A 97 0.52 17.14 19.79
N LYS A 98 1.49 16.74 20.62
CA LYS A 98 2.72 16.09 20.16
C LYS A 98 2.46 14.67 19.68
N ILE A 99 1.64 13.92 20.41
CA ILE A 99 1.25 12.55 20.03
C ILE A 99 0.47 12.59 18.71
N GLU A 100 -0.48 13.50 18.58
CA GLU A 100 -1.29 13.67 17.38
C GLU A 100 -0.44 14.00 16.15
N ALA A 101 0.58 14.85 16.29
CA ALA A 101 1.54 15.12 15.20
C ALA A 101 2.30 13.86 14.78
N GLN A 102 2.74 13.03 15.72
CA GLN A 102 3.42 11.75 15.42
C GLN A 102 2.48 10.75 14.76
N LEU A 103 1.20 10.71 15.16
CA LEU A 103 0.20 9.87 14.51
C LEU A 103 -0.10 10.33 13.08
N ASP A 104 -0.12 11.64 12.81
CA ASP A 104 -0.30 12.17 11.45
C ASP A 104 0.89 11.85 10.54
N GLU A 105 2.10 11.93 11.07
CA GLU A 105 3.33 11.49 10.40
C GLU A 105 3.28 9.99 10.08
N HIS A 106 2.96 9.16 11.07
CA HIS A 106 2.76 7.70 10.88
C HIS A 106 1.70 7.42 9.81
N ALA A 107 0.54 8.08 9.90
CA ALA A 107 -0.55 7.91 8.95
C ALA A 107 -0.14 8.21 7.51
N SER A 108 0.72 9.21 7.33
CA SER A 108 1.18 9.63 6.01
C SER A 108 2.28 8.71 5.47
N ASN A 109 3.15 8.18 6.34
CA ASN A 109 4.37 7.49 5.92
C ASN A 109 4.23 5.97 5.85
N VAL A 110 3.48 5.34 6.77
CA VAL A 110 3.56 3.89 7.02
C VAL A 110 3.27 3.04 5.78
N LEU A 111 2.24 3.40 5.01
CA LEU A 111 1.89 2.66 3.79
C LEU A 111 2.84 2.96 2.63
N GLU A 112 3.38 4.18 2.55
CA GLU A 112 4.38 4.53 1.55
C GLU A 112 5.71 3.79 1.80
N ASP A 113 6.12 3.68 3.06
CA ASP A 113 7.28 2.88 3.47
C ASP A 113 7.06 1.39 3.18
N TYR A 114 5.86 0.88 3.46
CA TYR A 114 5.50 -0.49 3.15
C TYR A 114 5.51 -0.76 1.63
N HIS A 115 4.97 0.14 0.83
CA HIS A 115 5.04 0.08 -0.64
C HIS A 115 6.48 0.10 -1.15
N ALA A 116 7.33 0.97 -0.61
CA ALA A 116 8.74 1.04 -0.98
C ALA A 116 9.48 -0.28 -0.66
N SER A 117 9.12 -0.94 0.44
CA SER A 117 9.66 -2.26 0.78
C SER A 117 9.28 -3.33 -0.25
N ILE A 118 8.01 -3.38 -0.67
CA ILE A 118 7.52 -4.30 -1.71
C ILE A 118 8.20 -4.02 -3.06
N GLU A 119 8.36 -2.74 -3.41
CA GLU A 119 9.05 -2.33 -4.64
C GLU A 119 10.52 -2.72 -4.63
N SER A 120 11.20 -2.58 -3.48
CA SER A 120 12.59 -3.01 -3.32
C SER A 120 12.76 -4.52 -3.47
N SER A 121 11.82 -5.34 -2.98
CA SER A 121 11.89 -6.80 -3.13
C SER A 121 11.60 -7.25 -4.57
N PHE A 122 10.83 -6.47 -5.32
CA PHE A 122 10.47 -6.78 -6.71
C PHE A 122 11.51 -6.31 -7.73
N ALA A 123 12.32 -5.30 -7.41
CA ALA A 123 13.27 -4.71 -8.36
C ALA A 123 14.14 -5.73 -9.12
N PRO A 124 14.72 -6.78 -8.48
CA PRO A 124 15.50 -7.78 -9.19
C PRO A 124 14.69 -8.57 -10.23
N ALA A 125 13.45 -8.94 -9.90
CA ALA A 125 12.57 -9.68 -10.82
C ALA A 125 12.14 -8.81 -12.02
N LEU A 126 11.91 -7.51 -11.80
CA LEU A 126 11.65 -6.57 -12.90
C LEU A 126 12.84 -6.45 -13.84
N GLU A 127 14.05 -6.31 -13.30
CA GLU A 127 15.27 -6.19 -14.11
C GLU A 127 15.48 -7.44 -14.99
N ARG A 128 15.27 -8.63 -14.43
CA ARG A 128 15.30 -9.90 -15.19
C ARG A 128 14.23 -9.95 -16.27
N ALA A 129 12.98 -9.61 -15.93
CA ALA A 129 11.89 -9.59 -16.89
C ALA A 129 12.16 -8.63 -18.07
N LEU A 130 12.72 -7.45 -17.79
CA LEU A 130 13.11 -6.48 -18.82
C LEU A 130 14.27 -6.96 -19.70
N ALA A 131 15.12 -7.84 -19.19
CA ALA A 131 16.16 -8.53 -19.95
C ALA A 131 15.64 -9.77 -20.71
N GLY A 132 14.34 -10.09 -20.60
CA GLY A 132 13.73 -11.27 -21.21
C GLY A 132 13.95 -12.57 -20.42
N ASP A 133 14.49 -12.49 -19.21
CA ASP A 133 14.66 -13.64 -18.31
C ASP A 133 13.44 -13.77 -17.39
N LEU A 134 12.66 -14.84 -17.61
CA LEU A 134 11.47 -15.18 -16.85
C LEU A 134 11.70 -16.37 -15.89
N GLY A 135 12.95 -16.70 -15.59
CA GLY A 135 13.30 -17.83 -14.73
C GLY A 135 12.73 -17.75 -13.32
N PHE A 136 12.32 -16.56 -12.85
CA PHE A 136 11.63 -16.38 -11.57
C PHE A 136 10.29 -17.13 -11.48
N TYR A 137 9.69 -17.55 -12.60
CA TYR A 137 8.50 -18.43 -12.56
C TYR A 137 8.83 -19.87 -12.15
N THR A 138 10.10 -20.26 -12.16
CA THR A 138 10.53 -21.64 -11.85
C THR A 138 10.88 -21.84 -10.38
N ASP A 139 11.07 -20.75 -9.63
CA ASP A 139 11.25 -20.77 -8.18
C ASP A 139 9.98 -20.24 -7.51
N ASP A 140 9.39 -21.03 -6.62
CA ASP A 140 8.11 -20.68 -5.98
C ASP A 140 8.20 -19.37 -5.18
N ALA A 141 9.33 -19.10 -4.51
CA ALA A 141 9.47 -17.91 -3.67
C ALA A 141 9.62 -16.64 -4.52
N GLU A 142 10.40 -16.69 -5.60
CA GLU A 142 10.52 -15.61 -6.57
C GLU A 142 9.19 -15.37 -7.31
N CYS A 143 8.50 -16.44 -7.69
CA CYS A 143 7.19 -16.37 -8.36
C CYS A 143 6.13 -15.73 -7.46
N ILE A 144 6.02 -16.17 -6.20
CA ILE A 144 5.11 -15.57 -5.20
C ILE A 144 5.42 -14.09 -5.02
N THR A 145 6.71 -13.73 -4.87
CA THR A 145 7.13 -12.32 -4.73
C THR A 145 6.70 -11.48 -5.94
N PHE A 146 6.86 -12.01 -7.15
CA PHE A 146 6.48 -11.35 -8.39
C PHE A 146 4.96 -11.16 -8.50
N LEU A 147 4.17 -12.21 -8.23
CA LEU A 147 2.71 -12.16 -8.25
C LEU A 147 2.17 -11.21 -7.19
N ASN A 148 2.72 -11.22 -5.98
CA ASN A 148 2.36 -10.29 -4.91
C ASN A 148 2.55 -8.83 -5.32
N PHE A 149 3.68 -8.54 -5.97
CA PHE A 149 3.92 -7.22 -6.50
C PHE A 149 2.87 -6.84 -7.53
N LEU A 150 2.58 -7.69 -8.53
CA LEU A 150 1.60 -7.39 -9.57
C LEU A 150 0.20 -7.15 -9.00
N CYS A 151 -0.25 -8.02 -8.10
CA CYS A 151 -1.53 -7.87 -7.42
C CYS A 151 -1.59 -6.58 -6.60
N THR A 152 -0.52 -6.27 -5.85
CA THR A 152 -0.42 -5.02 -5.07
C THR A 152 -0.42 -3.79 -5.98
N GLN A 153 0.34 -3.79 -7.08
CA GLN A 153 0.38 -2.67 -8.02
C GLN A 153 -0.98 -2.46 -8.70
N TYR A 154 -1.67 -3.53 -9.07
CA TYR A 154 -3.00 -3.43 -9.64
C TYR A 154 -3.99 -2.78 -8.65
N MET A 155 -4.06 -3.33 -7.42
CA MET A 155 -4.99 -2.88 -6.40
C MET A 155 -4.72 -1.45 -5.91
N ARG A 156 -3.47 -0.98 -5.95
CA ARG A 156 -3.11 0.37 -5.47
C ARG A 156 -3.50 1.50 -6.43
N THR A 157 -3.88 1.18 -7.67
CA THR A 157 -4.16 2.22 -8.69
C THR A 157 -5.42 3.00 -8.35
N ARG A 158 -5.43 4.29 -8.71
CA ARG A 158 -6.58 5.17 -8.51
C ARG A 158 -7.86 4.61 -9.15
N GLY A 159 -7.77 4.12 -10.39
CA GLY A 159 -8.93 3.61 -11.11
C GLY A 159 -9.55 2.37 -10.47
N ILE A 160 -8.75 1.50 -9.84
CA ILE A 160 -9.29 0.36 -9.09
C ILE A 160 -9.97 0.84 -7.81
N LYS A 161 -9.34 1.73 -7.05
CA LYS A 161 -9.96 2.36 -5.88
C LYS A 161 -11.31 2.97 -6.20
N GLU A 162 -11.38 3.85 -7.21
CA GLU A 162 -12.62 4.56 -7.57
C GLU A 162 -13.73 3.59 -7.95
N ARG A 163 -13.48 2.63 -8.85
CA ARG A 163 -14.49 1.64 -9.26
C ARG A 163 -14.95 0.76 -8.11
N THR A 164 -14.06 0.35 -7.22
CA THR A 164 -14.45 -0.46 -6.06
C THR A 164 -15.29 0.36 -5.07
N LEU A 165 -14.94 1.62 -4.85
CA LEU A 165 -15.70 2.51 -3.95
C LEU A 165 -17.05 2.93 -4.52
N GLU A 166 -17.20 3.02 -5.84
CA GLU A 166 -18.51 3.21 -6.49
C GLU A 166 -19.48 2.06 -6.16
N LEU A 167 -18.99 0.82 -6.14
CA LEU A 167 -19.79 -0.36 -5.83
C LEU A 167 -19.92 -0.64 -4.32
N SER A 168 -18.94 -0.20 -3.53
CA SER A 168 -18.86 -0.48 -2.09
C SER A 168 -18.28 0.70 -1.32
N PRO A 169 -19.04 1.81 -1.18
CA PRO A 169 -18.56 3.05 -0.55
C PRO A 169 -18.09 2.87 0.89
N PHE A 170 -18.68 1.91 1.61
CA PHE A 170 -18.33 1.59 3.00
C PHE A 170 -16.88 1.10 3.17
N LEU A 171 -16.18 0.76 2.08
CA LEU A 171 -14.78 0.35 2.13
C LEU A 171 -13.79 1.51 2.17
N GLU A 172 -14.21 2.76 1.99
CA GLU A 172 -13.31 3.90 1.79
C GLU A 172 -12.23 4.03 2.87
N ARG A 173 -12.61 3.92 4.14
CA ARG A 173 -11.70 4.08 5.28
C ARG A 173 -10.72 2.91 5.42
N VAL A 174 -11.11 1.72 4.99
CA VAL A 174 -10.30 0.50 5.08
C VAL A 174 -9.55 0.18 3.79
N TRP A 175 -9.85 0.85 2.68
CA TRP A 175 -9.34 0.53 1.35
C TRP A 175 -7.81 0.40 1.32
N ASN A 176 -7.12 1.38 1.91
CA ASN A 176 -5.67 1.41 1.91
C ASN A 176 -5.04 0.24 2.69
N VAL A 177 -5.75 -0.33 3.66
CA VAL A 177 -5.36 -1.57 4.36
C VAL A 177 -5.70 -2.79 3.51
N MET A 178 -6.88 -2.76 2.86
CA MET A 178 -7.38 -3.88 2.06
C MET A 178 -6.52 -4.20 0.84
N ILE A 179 -5.88 -3.21 0.20
CA ILE A 179 -4.98 -3.42 -0.95
C ILE A 179 -4.08 -4.63 -0.74
N HIS A 180 -3.39 -4.69 0.39
CA HIS A 180 -2.41 -5.73 0.72
C HIS A 180 -3.04 -7.08 1.06
N ILE A 181 -4.18 -7.04 1.76
CA ILE A 181 -4.92 -8.25 2.13
C ILE A 181 -5.46 -8.92 0.88
N THR A 182 -6.07 -8.13 -0.02
CA THR A 182 -6.62 -8.65 -1.28
C THR A 182 -5.53 -9.12 -2.25
N ALA A 183 -4.36 -8.49 -2.25
CA ALA A 183 -3.24 -8.93 -3.07
C ALA A 183 -2.76 -10.34 -2.64
N THR A 184 -2.52 -10.52 -1.34
CA THR A 184 -2.10 -11.80 -0.76
C THR A 184 -3.13 -12.91 -1.02
N GLU A 185 -4.43 -12.62 -0.91
CA GLU A 185 -5.49 -13.61 -1.18
C GLU A 185 -5.63 -13.95 -2.67
N ALA A 186 -5.27 -13.04 -3.58
CA ALA A 186 -5.31 -13.28 -5.02
C ALA A 186 -4.22 -14.27 -5.49
N GLU A 187 -3.08 -14.32 -4.81
CA GLU A 187 -1.98 -15.27 -5.10
C GLU A 187 -2.27 -16.69 -4.62
N LEU A 188 -3.11 -16.84 -3.59
CA LEU A 188 -3.37 -18.14 -2.93
C LEU A 188 -4.46 -18.98 -3.62
N ARG A 189 -5.05 -18.47 -4.71
CA ARG A 189 -6.11 -19.10 -5.50
C ARG A 189 -5.57 -19.73 -6.77
#